data_AF-A0A962GD95-F1
#
_entry.id   AF-A0A962GD95-F1
#
_cell.length_a   1.000
_cell.length_b   1.000
_cell.length_c   1.000
_cell.angle_alpha   90.00
_cell.angle_beta   90.00
_cell.angle_gamma   90.00
#
_symmetry.space_group_name_H-M   'P 1'
#
loop_
_entity.id
_entity.type
_entity.pdbx_description
1 polymer ?
#
loop_
_entity_poly.entity_id
_entity_poly.type
_entity_poly.pdbx_seq_one_letter_code
_entity_poly.pdbx_strand_id
1 'polypeptide(L)'
;MVNTRELPESLAEVDLGVIDALKALKEEADVLRERLKGLEAVKADFDPAVFSRVNADYAKQLAMVENKAEPLRQQARESYARLRGALAEIADAHEAVKLDRQEIELRRKLGEFDEAEYKNRLKAIETALAERAVAHKQGEALRGRFLEVFESEDELLQMNDPGPSSTQEMPAAEDPGVSAPPPPPPRPPSAAPPAGEPAAAQTQILQVLKMP
;
A
#
# COMPACT_ATOMS: atom_id res chain seq x y z
N MET A 1 9.93 -16.56 20.22
CA MET A 1 8.68 -15.87 20.57
C MET A 1 9.04 -14.54 21.19
N VAL A 2 8.68 -13.43 20.56
CA VAL A 2 8.80 -12.10 21.18
C VAL A 2 7.58 -11.99 22.08
N ASN A 3 7.79 -11.93 23.39
CA ASN A 3 6.70 -11.78 24.34
C ASN A 3 6.06 -10.41 24.12
N THR A 4 4.77 -10.39 23.78
CA THR A 4 3.95 -9.16 23.63
C THR A 4 3.93 -8.29 24.89
N ARG A 5 4.42 -8.83 26.02
CA ARG A 5 4.47 -8.21 27.35
C ARG A 5 5.65 -7.25 27.55
N GLU A 6 6.59 -7.18 26.61
CA GLU A 6 7.77 -6.28 26.67
C GLU A 6 7.78 -5.25 25.51
N LEU A 7 6.69 -5.18 24.74
CA LEU A 7 6.56 -4.16 23.70
C LEU A 7 6.11 -2.83 24.34
N PRO A 8 6.68 -1.70 23.93
CA PRO A 8 6.14 -0.38 24.20
C PRO A 8 4.66 -0.35 23.88
N GLU A 9 3.87 0.39 24.64
CA GLU A 9 2.41 0.48 24.44
C GLU A 9 2.06 0.86 22.99
N SER A 10 2.86 1.74 22.37
CA SER A 10 2.75 2.13 20.96
C SER A 10 3.04 1.01 19.94
N LEU A 11 3.73 -0.06 20.32
CA LEU A 11 4.03 -1.22 19.48
C LEU A 11 3.15 -2.44 19.81
N ALA A 12 2.47 -2.45 20.96
CA ALA A 12 1.61 -3.55 21.39
C ALA A 12 0.31 -3.66 20.56
N GLU A 13 -0.09 -2.57 19.90
CA GLU A 13 -1.29 -2.53 19.03
C GLU A 13 -1.06 -3.13 17.64
N VAL A 14 0.18 -3.49 17.30
CA VAL A 14 0.51 -4.11 16.00
C VAL A 14 0.13 -5.59 16.05
N ASP A 15 -0.85 -5.99 15.24
CA ASP A 15 -1.29 -7.38 15.16
C ASP A 15 -0.26 -8.25 14.43
N LEU A 16 0.45 -9.07 15.19
CA LEU A 16 1.45 -10.00 14.67
C LEU A 16 0.82 -11.31 14.15
N GLY A 17 -0.43 -11.60 14.53
CA GLY A 17 -1.12 -12.82 14.12
C GLY A 17 -1.46 -12.85 12.62
N VAL A 18 -1.69 -11.69 12.02
CA VAL A 18 -1.95 -11.55 10.58
C VAL A 18 -0.72 -11.98 9.76
N ILE A 19 0.49 -11.66 10.23
CA ILE A 19 1.74 -12.00 9.54
C ILE A 19 2.03 -13.49 9.61
N ASP A 20 1.82 -14.11 10.76
CA ASP A 20 1.98 -15.57 10.91
C ASP A 20 0.96 -16.32 10.03
N ALA A 21 -0.29 -15.84 9.96
CA ALA A 21 -1.33 -16.41 9.10
C ALA A 21 -1.00 -16.27 7.61
N LEU A 22 -0.50 -15.11 7.18
CA LEU A 22 -0.06 -14.89 5.81
C LEU A 22 1.14 -15.76 5.43
N LYS A 23 2.09 -15.95 6.35
CA LYS A 23 3.25 -16.83 6.14
C LYS A 23 2.81 -18.26 5.86
N ALA A 24 1.88 -18.79 6.65
CA ALA A 24 1.33 -20.13 6.45
C ALA A 24 0.61 -20.28 5.10
N LEU A 25 -0.19 -19.28 4.70
CA LEU A 25 -0.87 -19.28 3.39
C LEU A 25 0.11 -19.16 2.22
N LYS A 26 1.22 -18.42 2.37
CA LYS A 26 2.28 -18.32 1.36
C LYS A 26 2.96 -19.68 1.16
N GLU A 27 3.33 -20.35 2.25
CA GLU A 27 3.93 -21.70 2.19
C GLU A 27 3.00 -22.71 1.50
N GLU A 28 1.69 -22.68 1.81
CA GLU A 28 0.69 -23.52 1.13
C GLU A 28 0.59 -23.21 -0.37
N ALA A 29 0.55 -21.92 -0.73
CA ALA A 29 0.50 -21.48 -2.12
C ALA A 29 1.77 -21.90 -2.89
N ASP A 30 2.95 -21.80 -2.29
CA ASP A 30 4.22 -22.17 -2.91
C ASP A 30 4.28 -23.67 -3.21
N VAL A 31 3.82 -24.52 -2.27
CA VAL A 31 3.69 -25.97 -2.52
C VAL A 31 2.75 -26.25 -3.70
N LEU A 32 1.63 -25.55 -3.81
CA LEU A 32 0.69 -25.71 -4.93
C LEU A 32 1.30 -25.25 -6.26
N ARG A 33 2.03 -24.13 -6.28
CA ARG A 33 2.76 -23.64 -7.46
C ARG A 33 3.86 -24.61 -7.90
N GLU A 34 4.62 -25.18 -6.96
CA GLU A 34 5.61 -26.20 -7.26
C GLU A 34 4.97 -27.46 -7.84
N ARG A 35 3.84 -27.92 -7.30
CA ARG A 35 3.09 -29.06 -7.84
C ARG A 35 2.57 -28.78 -9.24
N LEU A 36 2.04 -27.59 -9.51
CA LEU A 36 1.60 -27.19 -10.86
C LEU A 36 2.77 -27.17 -11.84
N LYS A 37 3.93 -26.64 -11.44
CA LYS A 37 5.15 -26.65 -12.24
C LYS A 37 5.64 -28.08 -12.51
N GLY A 38 5.65 -28.93 -11.49
CA GLY A 38 6.00 -30.34 -11.61
C GLY A 38 5.03 -31.10 -12.51
N LEU A 39 3.74 -30.80 -12.45
CA LEU A 39 2.71 -31.39 -13.30
C LEU A 39 2.97 -31.08 -14.78
N GLU A 40 3.31 -29.83 -15.11
CA GLU A 40 3.64 -29.44 -16.49
C GLU A 40 4.86 -30.21 -17.03
N ALA A 41 5.86 -30.49 -16.19
CA ALA A 41 7.06 -31.22 -16.58
C ALA A 41 6.80 -32.69 -16.98
N VAL A 42 5.77 -33.32 -16.40
CA VAL A 42 5.41 -34.71 -16.67
C VAL A 42 4.20 -34.85 -17.60
N LYS A 43 3.72 -33.74 -18.17
CA LYS A 43 2.49 -33.68 -18.98
C LYS A 43 2.45 -34.70 -20.14
N ALA A 44 3.59 -34.96 -20.77
CA ALA A 44 3.69 -35.89 -21.90
C ALA A 44 3.48 -37.36 -21.52
N ASP A 45 3.64 -37.71 -20.24
CA ASP A 45 3.57 -39.08 -19.74
C ASP A 45 2.13 -39.51 -19.39
N PHE A 46 1.18 -38.57 -19.38
CA PHE A 46 -0.20 -38.80 -18.95
C PHE A 46 -1.21 -38.40 -20.02
N ASP A 47 -2.40 -38.97 -19.92
CA ASP A 47 -3.53 -38.60 -20.78
C ASP A 47 -3.89 -37.11 -20.59
N PRO A 48 -4.12 -36.35 -21.69
CA PRO A 48 -4.44 -34.92 -21.60
C PRO A 48 -5.66 -34.59 -20.74
N ALA A 49 -6.68 -35.46 -20.69
CA ALA A 49 -7.86 -35.26 -19.86
C ALA A 49 -7.55 -35.45 -18.36
N VAL A 50 -6.67 -36.40 -18.02
CA VAL A 50 -6.20 -36.61 -16.64
C VAL A 50 -5.36 -35.42 -16.19
N PHE A 51 -4.41 -34.98 -17.03
CA PHE A 51 -3.61 -33.79 -16.78
C PHE A 51 -4.48 -32.56 -16.53
N SER A 52 -5.44 -32.30 -17.42
CA SER A 52 -6.34 -31.14 -17.35
C SER A 52 -7.13 -31.11 -16.03
N ARG A 53 -7.69 -32.25 -15.61
CA ARG A 53 -8.45 -32.34 -14.36
C ARG A 53 -7.58 -32.04 -13.14
N VAL A 54 -6.40 -32.66 -13.05
CA VAL A 54 -5.49 -32.47 -11.91
C VAL A 54 -4.95 -31.04 -11.86
N ASN A 55 -4.62 -30.47 -13.02
CA ASN A 55 -4.20 -29.07 -13.13
C ASN A 55 -5.31 -28.13 -12.63
N ALA A 56 -6.55 -28.33 -13.08
CA ALA A 56 -7.70 -27.53 -12.66
C ALA A 56 -7.96 -27.64 -11.14
N ASP A 57 -7.80 -28.83 -10.56
CA ASP A 57 -7.97 -29.04 -9.12
C ASP A 57 -6.91 -28.27 -8.30
N TYR A 58 -5.63 -28.33 -8.70
CA TYR A 58 -4.57 -27.58 -8.03
C TYR A 58 -4.70 -26.07 -8.25
N ALA A 59 -5.07 -25.63 -9.46
CA ALA A 59 -5.31 -24.22 -9.76
C ALA A 59 -6.48 -23.67 -8.92
N LYS A 60 -7.55 -24.45 -8.73
CA LYS A 60 -8.67 -24.09 -7.86
C LYS A 60 -8.26 -23.98 -6.39
N GLN A 61 -7.45 -24.93 -5.91
CA GLN A 61 -6.91 -24.86 -4.54
C GLN A 61 -6.04 -23.62 -4.34
N LEU A 62 -5.16 -23.31 -5.31
CA LEU A 62 -4.32 -22.11 -5.26
C LEU A 62 -5.16 -20.84 -5.22
N ALA A 63 -6.17 -20.73 -6.08
CA ALA A 63 -7.09 -19.59 -6.07
C ALA A 63 -7.85 -19.46 -4.73
N MET A 64 -8.22 -20.56 -4.08
CA MET A 64 -8.85 -20.50 -2.76
C MET A 64 -7.91 -19.99 -1.67
N VAL A 65 -6.63 -20.39 -1.71
CA VAL A 65 -5.59 -19.90 -0.78
C VAL A 65 -5.34 -18.41 -1.01
N GLU A 66 -5.21 -17.98 -2.26
CA GLU A 66 -4.98 -16.57 -2.61
C GLU A 66 -6.16 -15.68 -2.20
N ASN A 67 -7.40 -16.13 -2.41
CA ASN A 67 -8.60 -15.41 -1.96
C ASN A 67 -8.69 -15.27 -0.42
N LYS A 68 -8.16 -16.23 0.34
CA LYS A 68 -8.05 -16.13 1.80
C LYS A 68 -6.93 -15.19 2.24
N ALA A 69 -5.82 -15.16 1.49
CA ALA A 69 -4.68 -14.32 1.79
C ALA A 69 -4.98 -12.83 1.53
N GLU A 70 -5.81 -12.51 0.54
CA GLU A 70 -6.09 -11.12 0.16
C GLU A 70 -6.58 -10.19 1.30
N PRO A 71 -7.63 -10.54 2.07
CA PRO A 71 -8.05 -9.70 3.20
C PRO A 71 -6.98 -9.61 4.29
N LEU A 72 -6.19 -10.66 4.49
CA LEU A 72 -5.09 -10.64 5.44
C LEU A 72 -3.95 -9.72 4.97
N ARG A 73 -3.67 -9.66 3.67
CA ARG A 73 -2.69 -8.71 3.11
C ARG A 73 -3.12 -7.27 3.36
N GLN A 74 -4.40 -6.97 3.22
CA GLN A 74 -4.94 -5.65 3.53
C GLN A 74 -4.77 -5.31 5.02
N GLN A 75 -5.13 -6.24 5.91
CA GLN A 75 -4.93 -6.07 7.36
C GLN A 75 -3.45 -5.90 7.74
N ALA A 76 -2.55 -6.62 7.05
CA ALA A 76 -1.12 -6.47 7.24
C ALA A 76 -0.62 -5.09 6.80
N ARG A 77 -1.09 -4.55 5.67
CA ARG A 77 -0.75 -3.19 5.22
C ARG A 77 -1.19 -2.13 6.23
N GLU A 78 -2.41 -2.26 6.77
CA GLU A 78 -2.90 -1.37 7.82
C GLU A 78 -2.07 -1.46 9.11
N SER A 79 -1.73 -2.69 9.53
CA SER A 79 -0.88 -2.92 10.70
C SER A 79 0.53 -2.36 10.49
N TYR A 80 1.07 -2.47 9.27
CA TYR A 80 2.37 -1.90 8.90
C TYR A 80 2.34 -0.37 8.90
N ALA A 81 1.25 0.25 8.45
CA ALA A 81 1.08 1.69 8.50
C ALA A 81 1.08 2.21 9.94
N ARG A 82 0.41 1.51 10.86
CA ARG A 82 0.45 1.81 12.30
C ARG A 82 1.86 1.66 12.86
N LEU A 83 2.55 0.57 12.53
CA LEU A 83 3.95 0.36 12.94
C LEU A 83 4.85 1.51 12.48
N ARG A 84 4.69 2.00 11.25
CA ARG A 84 5.45 3.15 10.75
C ARG A 84 5.14 4.43 11.52
N GLY A 85 3.87 4.68 11.82
CA GLY A 85 3.45 5.80 12.66
C GLY A 85 4.12 5.75 14.03
N ALA A 86 4.05 4.60 14.71
CA ALA A 86 4.69 4.39 16.00
C ALA A 86 6.22 4.57 15.94
N LEU A 87 6.89 4.09 14.88
CA LEU A 87 8.33 4.30 14.68
C LEU A 87 8.69 5.78 14.50
N ALA A 88 7.88 6.53 13.74
CA ALA A 88 8.07 7.97 13.56
C ALA A 88 7.88 8.71 14.90
N GLU A 89 6.83 8.38 15.67
CA GLU A 89 6.61 8.94 17.00
C GLU A 89 7.77 8.65 17.96
N ILE A 90 8.30 7.42 17.96
CA ILE A 90 9.47 7.06 18.77
C ILE A 90 10.71 7.88 18.36
N ALA A 91 10.90 8.12 17.07
CA ALA A 91 12.01 8.92 16.55
C ALA A 91 11.87 10.39 16.94
N ASP A 92 10.69 10.99 16.75
CA ASP A 92 10.41 12.38 17.14
C ASP A 92 10.58 12.58 18.65
N ALA A 93 10.05 11.63 19.43
CA ALA A 93 10.22 11.61 20.87
C ALA A 93 11.71 11.52 21.22
N HIS A 94 12.49 10.65 20.58
CA HIS A 94 13.92 10.53 20.84
C HIS A 94 14.67 11.86 20.58
N GLU A 95 14.33 12.58 19.51
CA GLU A 95 14.90 13.91 19.26
C GLU A 95 14.47 14.94 20.30
N ALA A 96 13.22 14.93 20.76
CA ALA A 96 12.76 15.81 21.83
C ALA A 96 13.58 15.62 23.13
N VAL A 97 13.90 14.37 23.51
CA VAL A 97 14.72 14.12 24.72
C VAL A 97 16.17 14.56 24.55
N LYS A 98 16.71 14.54 23.32
CA LYS A 98 18.02 15.15 23.05
C LYS A 98 17.99 16.66 23.24
N LEU A 99 16.91 17.32 22.83
CA LEU A 99 16.72 18.75 23.06
C LEU A 99 16.60 19.03 24.56
N ASP A 100 15.83 18.23 25.31
CA ASP A 100 15.73 18.34 26.77
C ASP A 100 17.11 18.23 27.44
N ARG A 101 17.98 17.35 26.94
CA ARG A 101 19.36 17.25 27.42
C ARG A 101 20.11 18.56 27.24
N GLN A 102 20.05 19.15 26.05
CA GLN A 102 20.70 20.43 25.75
C GLN A 102 20.14 21.56 26.60
N GLU A 103 18.83 21.57 26.84
CA GLU A 103 18.15 22.53 27.69
C GLU A 103 18.64 22.42 29.14
N ILE A 104 18.74 21.21 29.70
CA ILE A 104 19.26 20.99 31.05
C ILE A 104 20.74 21.39 31.16
N GLU A 105 21.55 21.11 30.14
CA GLU A 105 22.95 21.56 30.07
C GLU A 105 23.05 23.09 30.04
N LEU A 106 22.18 23.77 29.29
CA LEU A 106 22.11 25.23 29.24
C LEU A 106 21.69 25.83 30.60
N ARG A 107 20.60 25.33 31.19
CA ARG A 107 20.11 25.80 32.49
C ARG A 107 21.12 25.60 33.62
N ARG A 108 21.87 24.50 33.60
CA ARG A 108 23.01 24.31 34.53
C ARG A 108 24.08 25.38 34.33
N LYS A 109 24.45 25.70 33.09
CA LYS A 109 25.43 26.78 32.80
C LYS A 109 24.94 28.15 33.27
N LEU A 110 23.63 28.37 33.29
CA LEU A 110 23.00 29.56 33.84
C LEU A 110 22.90 29.55 35.38
N GLY A 111 23.30 28.45 36.03
CA GLY A 111 23.29 28.31 37.48
C GLY A 111 21.91 27.97 38.07
N GLU A 112 20.94 27.56 37.25
CA GLU A 112 19.60 27.19 37.73
C GLU A 112 19.59 25.87 38.52
N PHE A 113 20.60 25.01 38.33
CA PHE A 113 20.72 23.72 38.99
C PHE A 113 22.07 23.57 39.67
N ASP A 114 22.06 22.95 40.85
CA ASP A 114 23.28 22.43 41.45
C ASP A 114 23.74 21.11 40.78
N GLU A 115 24.91 20.63 41.18
CA GLU A 115 25.51 19.41 40.60
C GLU A 115 24.65 18.16 40.85
N ALA A 116 23.92 18.10 41.98
CA ALA A 116 23.11 16.95 42.35
C ALA A 116 21.80 16.93 41.56
N GLU A 117 21.12 18.06 41.45
CA GLU A 117 19.91 18.22 40.64
C GLU A 117 20.19 17.98 39.15
N TYR A 118 21.30 18.52 38.64
CA TYR A 118 21.74 18.29 37.26
C TYR A 118 21.95 16.80 36.98
N LYS A 119 22.67 16.08 37.85
CA LYS A 119 22.91 14.64 37.69
C LYS A 119 21.63 13.82 37.73
N ASN A 120 20.69 14.15 38.63
CA ASN A 120 19.40 13.46 38.71
C ASN A 120 18.57 13.64 37.44
N ARG A 121 18.50 14.87 36.91
CA ARG A 121 17.78 15.15 35.66
C ARG A 121 18.45 14.51 34.45
N LEU A 122 19.77 14.57 34.37
CA LEU A 122 20.54 13.93 33.30
C LEU A 122 20.31 12.41 33.29
N LYS A 123 20.29 11.77 34.46
CA LYS A 123 20.00 10.34 34.58
C LYS A 123 18.59 9.97 34.09
N ALA A 124 17.59 10.80 34.37
CA ALA A 124 16.23 10.58 33.87
C ALA A 124 16.19 10.68 32.33
N ILE A 125 16.89 11.66 31.76
CA ILE A 125 17.02 11.83 30.31
C ILE A 125 17.75 10.64 29.66
N GLU A 126 18.87 10.19 30.25
CA GLU A 126 19.60 9.02 29.76
C GLU A 126 18.77 7.75 29.81
N THR A 127 17.96 7.58 30.85
CA THR A 127 17.01 6.46 30.96
C THR A 127 15.97 6.53 29.84
N ALA A 128 15.36 7.69 29.62
CA ALA A 128 14.38 7.89 28.55
C ALA A 128 14.98 7.65 27.15
N LEU A 129 16.24 8.05 26.90
CA LEU A 129 16.94 7.75 25.65
C LEU A 129 17.17 6.25 25.46
N ALA A 130 17.59 5.55 26.52
CA ALA A 130 17.82 4.11 26.46
C ALA A 130 16.53 3.34 26.18
N GLU A 131 15.44 3.68 26.87
CA GLU A 131 14.11 3.07 26.64
C GLU A 131 13.64 3.28 25.20
N ARG A 132 13.78 4.50 24.66
CA ARG A 132 13.40 4.82 23.27
C ARG A 132 14.27 4.12 22.24
N ALA A 133 15.57 3.96 22.51
CA ALA A 133 16.45 3.19 21.65
C ALA A 133 16.09 1.69 21.62
N VAL A 134 15.65 1.13 22.75
CA VAL A 134 15.12 -0.25 22.82
C VAL A 134 13.82 -0.35 22.02
N ALA A 135 12.89 0.58 22.23
CA ALA A 135 11.62 0.64 21.49
C ALA A 135 11.84 0.72 19.96
N HIS A 136 12.76 1.57 19.51
CA HIS A 136 13.11 1.69 18.10
C HIS A 136 13.68 0.37 17.53
N LYS A 137 14.59 -0.29 18.26
CA LYS A 137 15.13 -1.60 17.83
C LYS A 137 14.06 -2.68 17.74
N GLN A 138 13.12 -2.69 18.68
CA GLN A 138 12.00 -3.63 18.66
C GLN A 138 11.07 -3.34 17.47
N GLY A 139 10.76 -2.08 17.18
CA GLY A 139 9.96 -1.70 16.01
C GLY A 139 10.62 -2.07 14.68
N GLU A 140 11.94 -1.88 14.54
CA GLU A 140 12.69 -2.34 13.36
C GLU A 140 12.70 -3.88 13.22
N ALA A 141 12.80 -4.61 14.34
CA ALA A 141 12.67 -6.06 14.31
C ALA A 141 11.28 -6.52 13.85
N LEU A 142 10.22 -5.79 14.24
CA LEU A 142 8.87 -6.04 13.73
C LEU A 142 8.79 -5.75 12.23
N ARG A 143 9.33 -4.62 11.75
CA ARG A 143 9.41 -4.30 10.32
C ARG A 143 10.09 -5.42 9.53
N GLY A 144 11.19 -5.97 10.04
CA GLY A 144 11.86 -7.12 9.44
C GLY A 144 10.95 -8.35 9.27
N ARG A 145 10.06 -8.61 10.23
CA ARG A 145 9.10 -9.73 10.13
C ARG A 145 8.03 -9.52 9.07
N PHE A 146 7.55 -8.28 8.91
CA PHE A 146 6.62 -7.96 7.82
C PHE A 146 7.29 -8.23 6.46
N LEU A 147 8.58 -7.89 6.31
CA LEU A 147 9.34 -8.14 5.08
C LEU A 147 9.71 -9.62 4.84
N GLU A 148 9.50 -10.53 5.79
CA GLU A 148 9.65 -11.98 5.52
C GLU A 148 8.49 -12.52 4.67
N VAL A 149 7.31 -11.89 4.76
CA VAL A 149 6.07 -12.35 4.14
C VAL A 149 5.81 -11.63 2.81
N PHE A 150 6.21 -10.36 2.73
CA PHE A 150 6.08 -9.51 1.55
C PHE A 150 7.40 -9.44 0.80
N GLU A 151 7.37 -9.37 -0.53
CA GLU A 151 8.59 -9.40 -1.35
C GLU A 151 9.34 -8.06 -1.33
N SER A 152 8.64 -6.98 -0.96
CA SER A 152 9.22 -5.64 -0.82
C SER A 152 8.42 -4.78 0.15
N GLU A 153 9.07 -3.72 0.63
CA GLU A 153 8.37 -2.70 1.41
C GLU A 153 7.32 -1.97 0.57
N ASP A 154 7.54 -1.79 -0.74
CA ASP A 154 6.59 -1.15 -1.66
C ASP A 154 5.21 -1.85 -1.69
N GLU A 155 5.18 -3.19 -1.56
CA GLU A 155 3.92 -3.93 -1.40
C GLU A 155 3.20 -3.57 -0.10
N LEU A 156 3.91 -3.19 0.95
CA LEU A 156 3.30 -2.73 2.20
C LEU A 156 2.93 -1.24 2.15
N LEU A 157 3.57 -0.46 1.27
CA LEU A 157 3.30 0.96 1.06
C LEU A 157 2.10 1.23 0.15
N GLN A 158 1.77 0.29 -0.75
CA GLN A 158 0.61 0.38 -1.62
C GLN A 158 -0.69 0.32 -0.80
N MET A 159 -1.18 1.48 -0.38
CA MET A 159 -2.55 1.66 0.09
C MET A 159 -3.42 1.95 -1.13
N ASN A 160 -4.19 0.96 -1.57
CA ASN A 160 -5.21 1.12 -2.61
C ASN A 160 -4.73 1.81 -3.88
N ASP A 161 -4.01 1.08 -4.72
CA ASP A 161 -4.46 1.06 -6.11
C ASP A 161 -5.30 -0.21 -6.24
N PRO A 162 -6.63 -0.14 -6.42
CA PRO A 162 -7.33 -1.20 -7.10
C PRO A 162 -6.78 -1.18 -8.54
N GLY A 163 -5.57 -1.73 -8.71
CA GLY A 163 -4.99 -1.97 -10.01
C GLY A 163 -6.02 -2.79 -10.77
N PRO A 164 -6.42 -2.36 -11.98
CA PRO A 164 -7.49 -3.02 -12.70
C PRO A 164 -7.08 -4.48 -12.84
N SER A 165 -7.96 -5.39 -12.41
CA SER A 165 -7.96 -6.76 -12.94
C SER A 165 -7.61 -6.65 -14.41
N SER A 166 -6.52 -7.31 -14.81
CA SER A 166 -6.10 -7.39 -16.20
C SER A 166 -7.30 -7.82 -17.03
N THR A 167 -8.02 -6.83 -17.53
CA THR A 167 -8.93 -7.00 -18.64
C THR A 167 -7.96 -7.09 -19.79
N GLN A 168 -7.56 -8.33 -20.05
CA GLN A 168 -6.86 -8.75 -21.23
C GLN A 168 -7.57 -8.07 -22.40
N GLU A 169 -7.00 -6.97 -22.89
CA GLU A 169 -7.38 -6.37 -24.16
C GLU A 169 -7.20 -7.49 -25.17
N MET A 170 -8.31 -8.13 -25.54
CA MET A 170 -8.33 -8.98 -26.70
C MET A 170 -7.89 -8.10 -27.88
N PRO A 171 -6.90 -8.52 -28.67
CA PRO A 171 -6.60 -7.81 -29.89
C PRO A 171 -7.86 -7.85 -30.76
N ALA A 172 -8.36 -6.67 -31.11
CA ALA A 172 -9.42 -6.52 -32.08
C ALA A 172 -9.01 -7.28 -33.34
N ALA A 173 -9.80 -8.30 -33.69
CA ALA A 173 -9.66 -9.03 -34.93
C ALA A 173 -9.65 -8.02 -36.09
N GLU A 174 -8.61 -8.11 -36.92
CA GLU A 174 -8.55 -7.46 -38.22
C GLU A 174 -9.74 -7.93 -39.07
N ASP A 175 -10.63 -7.00 -39.42
CA ASP A 175 -11.58 -7.17 -40.52
C ASP A 175 -11.04 -6.41 -41.74
N PRO A 176 -10.60 -7.11 -42.81
CA PRO A 176 -10.14 -6.46 -44.03
C PRO A 176 -11.32 -6.29 -44.98
N GLY A 177 -11.87 -5.08 -45.08
CA GLY A 177 -12.77 -4.77 -46.19
C GLY A 177 -13.72 -3.62 -45.98
N VAL A 178 -13.25 -2.38 -46.13
CA VAL A 178 -14.16 -1.27 -46.48
C VAL A 178 -13.61 -0.47 -47.65
N SER A 179 -14.35 -0.60 -48.75
CA SER A 179 -14.25 0.12 -50.00
C SER A 179 -14.20 1.65 -49.86
N ALA A 180 -13.61 2.25 -50.89
CA ALA A 180 -13.42 3.67 -51.18
C ALA A 180 -14.61 4.63 -50.87
N PRO A 181 -14.32 5.93 -50.64
CA PRO A 181 -15.31 6.95 -50.31
C PRO A 181 -16.17 7.38 -51.53
N PRO A 182 -17.46 7.73 -51.34
CA PRO A 182 -18.29 8.31 -52.40
C PRO A 182 -18.02 9.83 -52.59
N PRO A 183 -18.32 10.39 -53.79
CA PRO A 183 -17.99 11.78 -54.15
C PRO A 183 -18.95 12.82 -53.53
N PRO A 184 -18.55 14.11 -53.45
CA PRO A 184 -19.35 15.18 -52.85
C PRO A 184 -20.48 15.69 -53.78
N PRO A 185 -21.60 16.20 -53.22
CA PRO A 185 -22.71 16.76 -53.98
C PRO A 185 -22.43 18.19 -54.52
N PRO A 186 -23.08 18.61 -55.62
CA PRO A 186 -22.91 19.95 -56.19
C PRO A 186 -23.65 21.04 -55.41
N ARG A 187 -23.06 22.25 -55.38
CA ARG A 187 -23.60 23.47 -54.73
C ARG A 187 -24.68 24.17 -55.59
N PRO A 188 -25.58 24.96 -54.98
CA PRO A 188 -26.85 25.42 -55.57
C PRO A 188 -26.76 26.79 -56.28
N PRO A 189 -27.72 27.17 -57.14
CA PRO A 189 -27.94 28.55 -57.53
C PRO A 189 -28.95 29.28 -56.63
N SER A 190 -28.67 30.57 -56.46
CA SER A 190 -29.30 31.57 -55.60
C SER A 190 -30.67 32.06 -56.11
N ALA A 191 -31.64 32.28 -55.21
CA ALA A 191 -32.78 33.17 -55.41
C ALA A 191 -33.28 33.74 -54.07
N ALA A 192 -33.74 34.99 -54.13
CA ALA A 192 -33.92 36.05 -53.12
C ALA A 192 -35.06 35.85 -52.05
N PRO A 193 -35.15 36.74 -51.02
CA PRO A 193 -35.85 36.58 -49.71
C PRO A 193 -37.29 37.20 -49.76
N PRO A 194 -38.06 37.54 -48.67
CA PRO A 194 -37.81 37.58 -47.22
C PRO A 194 -38.97 37.07 -46.30
N ALA A 195 -38.72 37.00 -44.97
CA ALA A 195 -39.59 37.52 -43.88
C ALA A 195 -39.32 36.82 -42.54
N GLY A 196 -39.03 37.60 -41.48
CA GLY A 196 -39.22 37.19 -40.08
C GLY A 196 -37.97 37.19 -39.19
N GLU A 197 -37.52 38.37 -38.75
CA GLU A 197 -36.83 38.56 -37.46
C GLU A 197 -37.79 38.32 -36.26
N PRO A 198 -37.34 38.39 -34.99
CA PRO A 198 -36.20 37.71 -34.35
C PRO A 198 -36.61 37.15 -32.96
N ALA A 199 -35.79 36.31 -32.32
CA ALA A 199 -35.86 36.14 -30.85
C ALA A 199 -34.50 35.78 -30.25
N ALA A 200 -33.95 36.77 -29.56
CA ALA A 200 -32.99 36.78 -28.44
C ALA A 200 -32.32 35.43 -28.08
N ALA A 201 -31.00 35.27 -28.22
CA ALA A 201 -29.95 35.86 -27.39
C ALA A 201 -30.15 35.62 -25.88
N GLN A 202 -29.35 34.72 -25.30
CA GLN A 202 -28.53 35.05 -24.12
C GLN A 202 -27.43 34.01 -23.86
N THR A 203 -26.26 34.40 -24.33
CA THR A 203 -24.91 33.97 -23.94
C THR A 203 -24.66 34.32 -22.47
N GLN A 204 -24.24 33.29 -21.70
CA GLN A 204 -23.01 33.23 -20.88
C GLN A 204 -22.73 34.37 -19.88
N ILE A 205 -22.24 34.00 -18.69
CA ILE A 205 -20.99 34.49 -18.06
C ILE A 205 -21.02 34.24 -16.54
N LEU A 206 -20.12 33.35 -16.12
CA LEU A 206 -19.15 33.51 -15.02
C LEU A 206 -19.59 34.32 -13.79
N GLN A 207 -19.79 33.64 -12.65
CA GLN A 207 -19.72 34.28 -11.34
C GLN A 207 -18.50 33.77 -10.58
N VAL A 208 -17.57 34.70 -10.37
CA VAL A 208 -16.37 34.59 -9.54
C VAL A 208 -16.46 35.67 -8.46
N LEU A 209 -16.31 35.24 -7.21
CA LEU A 209 -15.84 35.93 -6.00
C LEU A 209 -16.66 37.03 -5.30
N LYS A 210 -16.58 36.88 -3.96
CA LYS A 210 -16.56 37.88 -2.86
C LYS A 210 -17.88 38.29 -2.20
N MET A 211 -18.10 37.71 -1.00
CA MET A 211 -18.08 38.32 0.35
C MET A 211 -18.67 39.74 0.52
N PRO A 212 -19.30 40.07 1.66
CA PRO A 212 -18.75 39.92 3.03
C PRO A 212 -19.35 38.80 3.90
#